data_AF-A0A950XVF2-F1
#
_entry.id   AF-A0A950XVF2-F1
#
_cell.length_a   1.000
_cell.length_b   1.000
_cell.length_c   1.000
_cell.angle_alpha   90.00
_cell.angle_beta   90.00
_cell.angle_gamma   90.00
#
_symmetry.space_group_name_H-M   'P 1'
#
loop_
_entity.id
_entity.type
_entity.pdbx_description
1 polymer ?
#
loop_
_entity_poly.entity_id
_entity_poly.type
_entity_poly.pdbx_seq_one_letter_code
_entity_poly.pdbx_strand_id
1 'polypeptide(L)'
;MRRQQNGDIQTKAEGNPNLAAFRLMLQTLLADRFQMHLHRESRSESVYRLTVARNGPKLKAAEPCAGEPTADNPCGGFAMDIRGLARGRNVSMSQVTLSLSRIFMRVVIDETGLTGAYDIDLSWLPDQNTFPTLELPPNSALAPDAPNIFTAIEEQLGLRLESGRAPVDVIVIDRAERPSEN
;
A
#
# COMPACT_ATOMS: atom_id res chain seq x y z
N MET A 1 -18.40 -20.90 -28.89
CA MET A 1 -18.86 -20.33 -27.61
C MET A 1 -18.00 -20.89 -26.48
N ARG A 2 -17.05 -20.12 -25.94
CA ARG A 2 -16.19 -20.53 -24.81
C ARG A 2 -16.89 -20.11 -23.51
N ARG A 3 -17.33 -21.07 -22.69
CA ARG A 3 -17.75 -20.81 -21.30
C ARG A 3 -16.49 -20.75 -20.42
N GLN A 4 -16.26 -19.60 -19.79
CA GLN A 4 -15.40 -19.49 -18.62
C GLN A 4 -16.14 -20.19 -17.46
N GLN A 5 -15.50 -21.18 -16.84
CA GLN A 5 -15.96 -21.74 -15.57
C GLN A 5 -15.11 -21.11 -14.47
N ASN A 6 -15.77 -20.32 -13.62
CA ASN A 6 -15.19 -19.81 -12.38
C ASN A 6 -15.07 -20.98 -11.40
N GLY A 7 -13.88 -21.22 -10.85
CA GLY A 7 -13.67 -22.23 -9.82
C GLY A 7 -14.15 -21.72 -8.47
N ASP A 8 -15.24 -22.28 -7.95
CA ASP A 8 -15.74 -22.00 -6.61
C ASP A 8 -14.81 -22.64 -5.55
N ILE A 9 -14.27 -21.82 -4.66
CA ILE A 9 -13.53 -22.27 -3.48
C ILE A 9 -14.53 -22.31 -2.31
N GLN A 10 -15.17 -23.46 -2.06
CA GLN A 10 -15.89 -23.66 -0.81
C GLN A 10 -14.92 -24.11 0.28
N THR A 11 -14.75 -23.28 1.30
CA THR A 11 -14.08 -23.68 2.55
C THR A 11 -15.03 -23.42 3.70
N LYS A 12 -15.38 -24.49 4.43
CA LYS A 12 -16.04 -24.38 5.73
C LYS A 12 -14.95 -24.23 6.78
N ALA A 13 -14.67 -23.01 7.21
CA ALA A 13 -13.86 -22.77 8.40
C ALA A 13 -14.73 -23.04 9.63
N GLU A 14 -14.39 -24.05 10.44
CA GLU A 14 -14.98 -24.20 11.77
C GLU A 14 -14.16 -23.36 12.75
N GLY A 15 -14.81 -22.34 13.32
CA GLY A 15 -14.19 -21.35 14.22
C GLY A 15 -13.86 -20.03 13.52
N ASN A 16 -13.55 -19.01 14.31
CA ASN A 16 -13.04 -17.71 13.84
C ASN A 16 -11.50 -17.73 13.95
N PRO A 17 -10.78 -18.36 13.01
CA PRO A 17 -9.32 -18.43 13.07
C PRO A 17 -8.75 -17.00 13.06
N ASN A 18 -7.77 -16.73 13.91
CA ASN A 18 -7.04 -15.47 13.79
C ASN A 18 -6.40 -15.40 12.38
N LEU A 19 -6.18 -14.18 11.87
CA LEU A 19 -5.68 -13.92 10.52
C LEU A 19 -4.38 -14.68 10.17
N ALA A 20 -3.51 -14.94 11.14
CA ALA A 20 -2.29 -15.71 10.93
C ALA A 20 -2.58 -17.21 10.74
N ALA A 21 -3.48 -17.79 11.53
CA ALA A 21 -3.91 -19.18 11.36
C ALA A 21 -4.60 -19.40 10.00
N PHE A 22 -5.47 -18.47 9.60
CA PHE A 22 -6.10 -18.51 8.28
C PHE A 22 -5.08 -18.41 7.14
N ARG A 23 -4.07 -17.54 7.26
CA ARG A 23 -2.98 -17.43 6.26
C ARG A 23 -2.18 -18.73 6.13
N LEU A 24 -1.90 -19.40 7.24
CA LEU A 24 -1.20 -20.70 7.23
C LEU A 24 -2.06 -21.79 6.58
N MET A 25 -3.36 -21.84 6.89
CA MET A 25 -4.29 -22.75 6.22
C MET A 25 -4.38 -22.47 4.72
N LEU A 26 -4.44 -21.20 4.31
CA LEU A 26 -4.41 -20.81 2.90
C LEU A 26 -3.10 -21.20 2.21
N GLN A 27 -1.95 -20.96 2.84
CA GLN A 27 -0.65 -21.37 2.29
C GLN A 27 -0.59 -22.88 2.10
N THR A 28 -1.09 -23.65 3.07
CA THR A 28 -1.18 -25.11 2.99
C THR A 28 -2.09 -25.55 1.84
N LEU A 29 -3.29 -24.96 1.72
CA LEU A 29 -4.20 -25.27 0.61
C LEU A 29 -3.63 -24.90 -0.76
N LEU A 30 -2.93 -23.77 -0.87
CA LEU A 30 -2.27 -23.35 -2.11
C LEU A 30 -1.14 -24.31 -2.48
N ALA A 31 -0.33 -24.72 -1.50
CA ALA A 31 0.72 -25.72 -1.71
C ALA A 31 0.13 -27.07 -2.15
N ASP A 32 -0.90 -27.56 -1.46
CA ASP A 32 -1.45 -28.90 -1.71
C ASP A 32 -2.26 -28.98 -3.01
N ARG A 33 -3.14 -28.00 -3.27
CA ARG A 33 -4.04 -28.07 -4.43
C ARG A 33 -3.41 -27.58 -5.71
N PHE A 34 -2.54 -26.58 -5.63
CA PHE A 34 -1.89 -26.02 -6.80
C PHE A 34 -0.45 -26.53 -6.94
N GLN A 35 0.00 -27.46 -6.08
CA GLN A 35 1.40 -27.92 -6.05
C GLN A 35 2.35 -26.72 -6.10
N MET A 36 2.00 -25.67 -5.35
CA MET A 36 2.62 -24.35 -5.46
C MET A 36 3.97 -24.37 -4.75
N HIS A 37 5.04 -24.21 -5.53
CA HIS A 37 6.39 -24.07 -5.01
C HIS A 37 6.80 -22.60 -5.04
N LEU A 38 7.20 -22.09 -3.88
CA LEU A 38 7.63 -20.72 -3.68
C LEU A 38 9.03 -20.69 -3.08
N HIS A 39 9.84 -19.74 -3.50
CA HIS A 39 11.03 -19.35 -2.76
C HIS A 39 11.13 -17.83 -2.67
N ARG A 40 11.98 -17.36 -1.75
CA ARG A 40 12.35 -15.95 -1.66
C ARG A 40 13.71 -15.77 -2.30
N GLU A 41 13.86 -14.70 -3.04
CA GLU A 41 15.16 -14.23 -3.49
C GLU A 41 15.23 -12.72 -3.44
N SER A 42 16.46 -12.21 -3.37
CA SER A 42 16.72 -10.77 -3.39
C SER A 42 17.02 -10.34 -4.81
N ARG A 43 16.19 -9.47 -5.39
CA ARG A 43 16.41 -8.87 -6.71
C ARG A 43 16.67 -7.37 -6.59
N SER A 44 17.61 -6.86 -7.41
CA SER A 44 17.86 -5.41 -7.49
C SER A 44 16.79 -4.73 -8.33
N GLU A 45 15.74 -4.23 -7.66
CA GLU A 45 14.59 -3.59 -8.30
C GLU A 45 14.65 -2.06 -8.28
N SER A 46 13.80 -1.42 -9.09
CA SER A 46 13.60 0.03 -9.02
C SER A 46 12.72 0.39 -7.84
N VAL A 47 13.21 1.24 -6.94
CA VAL A 47 12.57 1.61 -5.69
C VAL A 47 12.48 3.14 -5.56
N TYR A 48 11.66 3.59 -4.62
CA TYR A 48 11.77 4.92 -4.06
C TYR A 48 12.35 4.84 -2.64
N ARG A 49 13.20 5.79 -2.28
CA ARG A 49 13.63 6.03 -0.89
C ARG A 49 12.87 7.23 -0.36
N LEU A 50 12.18 7.06 0.76
CA LEU A 50 11.54 8.16 1.46
C LEU A 50 12.54 8.74 2.45
N THR A 51 12.96 9.99 2.23
CA THR A 51 13.94 10.71 3.04
C THR A 51 13.31 11.97 3.63
N VAL A 52 13.99 12.60 4.60
CA VAL A 52 13.60 13.94 5.07
C VAL A 52 14.04 14.97 4.04
N ALA A 53 13.14 15.85 3.62
CA ALA A 53 13.46 16.91 2.66
C ALA A 53 14.40 17.95 3.29
N ARG A 54 15.05 18.78 2.44
CA ARG A 54 16.01 19.79 2.87
C ARG A 54 15.48 20.78 3.91
N ASN A 55 14.17 21.04 3.89
CA ASN A 55 13.49 21.95 4.79
C ASN A 55 13.05 21.29 6.11
N GLY A 56 13.44 20.04 6.36
CA GLY A 56 13.06 19.27 7.54
C GLY A 56 11.64 18.70 7.48
N PRO A 57 11.29 17.79 8.41
CA PRO A 57 9.97 17.18 8.45
C PRO A 57 8.92 18.19 8.92
N LYS A 58 7.76 18.19 8.27
CA LYS A 58 6.60 19.04 8.60
C LYS A 58 5.43 18.22 9.16
N LEU A 59 5.72 17.04 9.67
CA LEU A 59 4.73 16.12 10.21
C LEU A 59 4.28 16.55 11.61
N LYS A 60 2.99 16.39 11.88
CA LYS A 60 2.43 16.59 13.22
C LYS A 60 2.55 15.29 14.01
N ALA A 61 3.11 15.33 15.21
CA ALA A 61 3.07 14.19 16.12
C ALA A 61 1.62 13.83 16.45
N ALA A 62 1.30 12.54 16.41
CA ALA A 62 -0.05 12.07 16.67
C ALA A 62 -0.36 12.01 18.16
N GLU A 63 -1.61 12.31 18.48
CA GLU A 63 -2.21 11.93 19.76
C GLU A 63 -2.73 10.48 19.67
N PRO A 64 -2.85 9.77 20.81
CA PRO A 64 -3.56 8.50 20.84
C PRO A 64 -4.96 8.66 20.26
N CYS A 65 -5.38 7.68 19.47
CA CYS A 65 -6.72 7.74 18.93
C CYS A 65 -7.77 7.64 20.03
N ALA A 66 -8.84 8.42 19.87
CA ALA A 66 -10.07 8.24 20.62
C ALA A 66 -11.18 7.77 19.66
N GLY A 67 -11.85 6.66 20.01
CA GLY A 67 -12.98 6.12 19.25
C GLY A 67 -12.62 5.16 18.12
N GLU A 68 -13.64 4.68 17.43
CA GLU A 68 -13.50 3.75 16.30
C GLU A 68 -13.08 4.49 15.01
N PRO A 69 -12.30 3.86 14.12
CA PRO A 69 -11.92 4.45 12.84
C PRO A 69 -13.16 4.76 11.96
N THR A 70 -13.17 5.93 11.34
CA THR A 70 -14.18 6.32 10.35
C THR A 70 -13.52 6.65 9.01
N ALA A 71 -14.32 6.86 7.96
CA ALA A 71 -13.80 7.30 6.66
C ALA A 71 -13.04 8.63 6.76
N ASP A 72 -13.50 9.55 7.59
CA ASP A 72 -12.89 10.87 7.78
C ASP A 72 -11.76 10.86 8.83
N ASN A 73 -11.74 9.88 9.72
CA ASN A 73 -10.72 9.71 10.75
C ASN A 73 -10.23 8.24 10.76
N PRO A 74 -9.29 7.89 9.86
CA PRO A 74 -8.75 6.53 9.77
C PRO A 74 -7.74 6.29 10.90
N CYS A 75 -8.21 6.31 12.15
CA CYS A 75 -7.36 6.06 13.32
C CYS A 75 -6.52 4.78 13.14
N GLY A 76 -5.22 4.87 13.41
CA GLY A 76 -4.26 3.77 13.29
C GLY A 76 -4.05 3.30 11.86
N GLY A 77 -4.61 4.03 10.90
CA GLY A 77 -4.64 3.69 9.49
C GLY A 77 -4.21 4.85 8.61
N PHE A 78 -3.85 4.51 7.38
CA PHE A 78 -3.52 5.47 6.34
C PHE A 78 -4.46 5.22 5.17
N ALA A 79 -5.39 6.13 4.96
CA ALA A 79 -6.36 6.06 3.87
C ALA A 79 -5.91 6.97 2.74
N MET A 80 -5.99 6.47 1.51
CA MET A 80 -5.78 7.26 0.29
C MET A 80 -7.00 7.16 -0.60
N ASP A 81 -7.36 8.29 -1.15
CA ASP A 81 -8.48 8.47 -2.07
C ASP A 81 -7.95 8.72 -3.48
N ILE A 82 -8.65 8.17 -4.45
CA ILE A 82 -8.44 8.40 -5.89
C ILE A 82 -8.54 9.89 -6.26
N ARG A 83 -9.23 10.70 -5.45
CA ARG A 83 -9.35 12.16 -5.58
C ARG A 83 -8.13 12.92 -5.06
N GLY A 84 -6.99 12.25 -4.83
CA GLY A 84 -5.75 12.94 -4.47
C GLY A 84 -5.74 13.45 -3.04
N LEU A 85 -6.39 12.71 -2.15
CA LEU A 85 -6.41 12.99 -0.71
C LEU A 85 -5.86 11.78 0.02
N ALA A 86 -4.97 12.01 0.97
CA ALA A 86 -4.55 10.99 1.92
C ALA A 86 -4.69 11.51 3.34
N ARG A 87 -5.12 10.64 4.23
CA ARG A 87 -5.20 10.91 5.66
C ARG A 87 -4.62 9.75 6.44
N GLY A 88 -3.65 10.05 7.29
CA GLY A 88 -3.12 9.18 8.31
C GLY A 88 -3.41 9.76 9.69
N ARG A 89 -3.80 8.91 10.63
CA ARG A 89 -4.02 9.32 12.03
C ARG A 89 -3.33 8.32 12.92
N ASN A 90 -2.39 8.79 13.75
CA ASN A 90 -1.54 7.92 14.57
C ASN A 90 -0.87 6.80 13.74
N VAL A 91 -0.14 7.20 12.68
CA VAL A 91 0.54 6.27 11.76
C VAL A 91 2.06 6.34 11.87
N SER A 92 2.71 5.18 11.77
CA SER A 92 4.16 5.06 11.63
C SER A 92 4.61 5.25 10.18
N MET A 93 5.88 5.58 9.96
CA MET A 93 6.45 5.66 8.61
C MET A 93 6.34 4.33 7.84
N SER A 94 6.38 3.19 8.53
CA SER A 94 6.17 1.88 7.89
C SER A 94 4.78 1.73 7.24
N GLN A 95 3.75 2.34 7.83
CA GLN A 95 2.40 2.33 7.26
C GLN A 95 2.30 3.30 6.08
N VAL A 96 3.00 4.44 6.16
CA VAL A 96 3.09 5.42 5.07
C VAL A 96 3.80 4.81 3.87
N THR A 97 4.98 4.22 4.02
CA THR A 97 5.73 3.61 2.92
C THR A 97 5.00 2.43 2.30
N LEU A 98 4.34 1.58 3.10
CA LEU A 98 3.49 0.52 2.57
C LEU A 98 2.36 1.07 1.70
N SER A 99 1.75 2.16 2.12
CA SER A 99 0.64 2.81 1.40
C SER A 99 1.13 3.43 0.10
N LEU A 100 2.21 4.22 0.13
CA LEU A 100 2.84 4.81 -1.05
C LEU A 100 3.32 3.74 -2.04
N SER A 101 3.82 2.60 -1.55
CA SER A 101 4.27 1.49 -2.41
C SER A 101 3.14 0.94 -3.29
N ARG A 102 1.90 0.93 -2.77
CA ARG A 102 0.72 0.48 -3.51
C ARG A 102 0.34 1.43 -4.65
N ILE A 103 0.52 2.73 -4.45
CA ILE A 103 0.23 3.73 -5.50
C ILE A 103 1.32 3.73 -6.56
N PHE A 104 2.58 3.78 -6.13
CA PHE A 104 3.69 3.87 -7.07
C PHE A 104 4.01 2.54 -7.77
N MET A 105 3.37 1.44 -7.34
CA MET A 105 3.63 0.09 -7.83
C MET A 105 5.13 -0.27 -7.76
N ARG A 106 5.82 0.26 -6.75
CA ARG A 106 7.25 0.10 -6.47
C ARG A 106 7.46 0.10 -4.98
N VAL A 107 8.48 -0.60 -4.51
CA VAL A 107 8.85 -0.57 -3.10
C VAL A 107 9.30 0.83 -2.71
N VAL A 108 8.74 1.34 -1.61
CA VAL A 108 9.18 2.55 -0.94
C VAL A 108 9.92 2.15 0.33
N ILE A 109 11.20 2.51 0.41
CA ILE A 109 12.08 2.23 1.55
C ILE A 109 12.06 3.45 2.47
N ASP A 110 11.83 3.24 3.76
CA ASP A 110 11.93 4.29 4.77
C ASP A 110 13.40 4.54 5.12
N GLU A 111 13.89 5.73 4.77
CA GLU A 111 15.21 6.25 5.16
C GLU A 111 15.06 7.60 5.87
N THR A 112 13.89 7.87 6.44
CA THR A 112 13.60 9.14 7.12
C THR A 112 14.22 9.22 8.52
N GLY A 113 14.43 8.06 9.16
CA GLY A 113 14.84 7.97 10.57
C GLY A 113 13.74 8.38 11.57
N LEU A 114 12.50 8.58 11.11
CA LEU A 114 11.39 9.06 11.92
C LEU A 114 10.66 7.89 12.60
N THR A 115 10.90 7.69 13.90
CA THR A 115 10.36 6.54 14.65
C THR A 115 9.04 6.81 15.39
N GLY A 116 8.54 8.05 15.36
CA GLY A 116 7.29 8.44 16.00
C GLY A 116 6.04 7.97 15.26
N ALA A 117 4.88 8.32 15.82
CA ALA A 117 3.60 8.25 15.14
C ALA A 117 3.12 9.65 14.77
N TYR A 118 2.50 9.77 13.60
CA TYR A 118 2.19 11.06 12.99
C TYR A 118 0.75 11.13 12.51
N ASP A 119 0.19 12.33 12.58
CA ASP A 119 -0.99 12.71 11.82
C ASP A 119 -0.54 13.24 10.47
N ILE A 120 -1.11 12.70 9.40
CA ILE A 120 -0.80 13.08 8.02
C ILE A 120 -2.09 13.52 7.35
N ASP A 121 -2.06 14.69 6.76
CA ASP A 121 -3.03 15.12 5.75
C ASP A 121 -2.21 15.51 4.52
N LEU A 122 -2.54 14.92 3.39
CA LEU A 122 -1.86 15.15 2.12
C LEU A 122 -2.90 15.38 1.04
N SER A 123 -2.72 16.43 0.26
CA SER A 123 -3.54 16.69 -0.93
C SER A 123 -2.65 16.93 -2.14
N TRP A 124 -2.99 16.31 -3.26
CA TRP A 124 -2.27 16.46 -4.53
C TRP A 124 -3.25 16.39 -5.69
N LEU A 125 -2.80 16.80 -6.87
CA LEU A 125 -3.52 16.57 -8.13
C LEU A 125 -3.27 15.14 -8.62
N PRO A 126 -4.29 14.26 -8.67
CA PRO A 126 -4.17 12.94 -9.27
C PRO A 126 -3.82 13.07 -10.73
N ASP A 127 -2.88 12.25 -11.17
CA ASP A 127 -2.56 12.07 -12.57
C ASP A 127 -2.73 10.61 -12.97
N GLN A 128 -2.67 10.34 -14.28
CA GLN A 128 -2.77 8.97 -14.81
C GLN A 128 -1.60 8.09 -14.37
N ASN A 129 -0.48 8.65 -13.90
CA ASN A 129 0.61 7.87 -13.34
C ASN A 129 0.27 7.32 -11.96
N THR A 130 -0.49 8.09 -11.17
CA THR A 130 -0.94 7.74 -9.82
C THR A 130 -2.16 6.82 -9.88
N PHE A 131 -3.09 7.09 -10.81
CA PHE A 131 -4.31 6.31 -11.01
C PHE A 131 -4.59 6.14 -12.52
N PRO A 132 -4.12 5.03 -13.14
CA PRO A 132 -4.18 4.82 -14.59
C PRO A 132 -5.59 4.78 -15.19
N THR A 133 -6.59 4.41 -14.39
CA THR A 133 -7.99 4.29 -14.81
C THR A 133 -8.85 5.48 -14.40
N LEU A 134 -8.23 6.59 -13.98
CA LEU A 134 -8.95 7.72 -13.42
C LEU A 134 -9.48 8.65 -14.52
N GLU A 135 -10.77 8.54 -14.81
CA GLU A 135 -11.54 9.66 -15.38
C GLU A 135 -11.96 10.56 -14.22
N LEU A 136 -11.26 11.69 -14.04
CA LEU A 136 -11.62 12.67 -13.01
C LEU A 136 -13.03 13.19 -13.29
N PRO A 137 -13.97 13.14 -12.32
CA PRO A 137 -15.24 13.81 -12.44
C PRO A 137 -15.02 15.30 -12.72
N PRO A 138 -15.84 15.95 -13.59
CA PRO A 138 -15.64 17.36 -13.97
C PRO A 138 -15.70 18.36 -12.80
N ASN A 139 -16.20 17.93 -11.63
CA ASN A 139 -16.24 18.71 -10.38
C ASN A 139 -15.28 18.19 -9.31
N SER A 140 -14.14 17.61 -9.70
CA SER A 140 -13.10 17.23 -8.75
C SER A 140 -12.67 18.47 -7.95
N ALA A 141 -12.84 18.43 -6.63
CA ALA A 141 -12.68 19.57 -5.71
C ALA A 141 -11.22 20.07 -5.53
N LEU A 142 -10.31 19.59 -6.37
CA LEU A 142 -8.92 19.99 -6.33
C LEU A 142 -8.76 21.29 -7.11
N ALA A 143 -8.03 22.24 -6.53
CA ALA A 143 -7.61 23.42 -7.24
C ALA A 143 -6.84 22.99 -8.51
N PRO A 144 -7.08 23.61 -9.67
CA PRO A 144 -6.35 23.30 -10.91
C PRO A 144 -4.82 23.40 -10.76
N ASP A 145 -4.35 24.12 -9.74
CA ASP A 145 -2.94 24.38 -9.44
C ASP A 145 -2.38 23.50 -8.30
N ALA A 146 -3.08 22.45 -7.87
CA ALA A 146 -2.58 21.55 -6.83
C ALA A 146 -1.29 20.82 -7.30
N PRO A 147 -0.30 20.63 -6.42
CA PRO A 147 0.96 19.97 -6.79
C PRO A 147 0.75 18.50 -7.13
N ASN A 148 1.64 17.92 -7.94
CA ASN A 148 1.72 16.46 -8.09
C ASN A 148 2.13 15.80 -6.75
N ILE A 149 1.95 14.48 -6.62
CA ILE A 149 2.19 13.77 -5.35
C ILE A 149 3.64 13.89 -4.83
N PHE A 150 4.66 13.96 -5.70
CA PHE A 150 6.06 14.13 -5.27
C PHE A 150 6.27 15.50 -4.64
N THR A 151 5.78 16.54 -5.30
CA THR A 151 5.84 17.91 -4.82
C THR A 151 5.01 18.08 -3.54
N ALA A 152 3.82 17.47 -3.46
CA ALA A 152 2.97 17.50 -2.27
C ALA A 152 3.66 16.88 -1.05
N ILE A 153 4.31 15.73 -1.21
CA ILE A 153 5.06 15.06 -0.14
C ILE A 153 6.21 15.97 0.36
N GLU A 154 6.89 16.68 -0.54
CA GLU A 154 7.97 17.62 -0.18
C GLU A 154 7.46 18.89 0.49
N GLU A 155 6.46 19.54 -0.07
CA GLU A 155 5.97 20.83 0.42
C GLU A 155 5.14 20.70 1.70
N GLN A 156 4.28 19.69 1.79
CA GLN A 156 3.31 19.53 2.87
C GLN A 156 3.85 18.69 4.03
N LEU A 157 4.59 17.61 3.74
CA LEU A 157 5.11 16.70 4.77
C LEU A 157 6.59 16.95 5.10
N GLY A 158 7.31 17.70 4.27
CA GLY A 158 8.75 17.88 4.45
C GLY A 158 9.54 16.58 4.25
N LEU A 159 9.00 15.67 3.44
CA LEU A 159 9.63 14.40 3.09
C LEU A 159 9.93 14.38 1.59
N ARG A 160 10.78 13.49 1.12
CA ARG A 160 11.12 13.43 -0.31
C ARG A 160 11.19 11.99 -0.78
N LEU A 161 10.73 11.74 -2.00
CA LEU A 161 10.91 10.47 -2.68
C LEU A 161 12.08 10.57 -3.65
N GLU A 162 13.07 9.72 -3.45
CA GLU A 162 14.24 9.62 -4.31
C GLU A 162 14.22 8.31 -5.08
N SER A 163 14.23 8.40 -6.41
CA SER A 163 14.34 7.24 -7.29
C SER A 163 15.70 6.56 -7.12
N GLY A 164 15.72 5.24 -7.08
CA GLY A 164 16.96 4.50 -7.23
C GLY A 164 16.74 3.00 -7.36
N ARG A 165 17.80 2.23 -7.10
CA ARG A 165 17.75 0.77 -7.06
C ARG A 165 18.16 0.25 -5.70
N ALA A 166 17.52 -0.83 -5.26
CA ALA A 166 17.85 -1.52 -4.02
C ALA A 166 17.51 -3.03 -4.13
N PRO A 167 18.21 -3.89 -3.36
CA PRO A 167 17.78 -5.27 -3.19
C PRO A 167 16.41 -5.31 -2.50
N VAL A 168 15.47 -6.02 -3.11
CA VAL A 168 14.12 -6.26 -2.59
C VAL A 168 13.90 -7.75 -2.51
N ASP A 169 13.38 -8.22 -1.36
CA ASP A 169 12.93 -9.59 -1.20
C ASP A 169 11.65 -9.81 -2.02
N VAL A 170 11.76 -10.62 -3.06
CA VAL A 170 10.63 -11.03 -3.89
C VAL A 170 10.26 -12.48 -3.59
N ILE A 171 8.97 -12.79 -3.71
CA ILE A 171 8.48 -14.17 -3.67
C ILE A 171 8.35 -14.62 -5.12
N VAL A 172 9.08 -15.65 -5.49
CA VAL A 172 9.03 -16.27 -6.80
C VAL A 172 8.16 -17.51 -6.73
N ILE A 173 7.24 -17.63 -7.68
CA ILE A 173 6.47 -18.85 -7.91
C ILE A 173 7.26 -19.71 -8.89
N ASP A 174 7.87 -20.79 -8.40
CA ASP A 174 8.63 -21.72 -9.24
C ASP A 174 7.71 -22.58 -10.09
N ARG A 175 6.61 -23.03 -9.47
CA ARG A 175 5.62 -23.90 -10.09
C ARG A 175 4.26 -23.64 -9.47
N ALA A 176 3.23 -23.65 -10.30
CA ALA A 176 1.85 -23.74 -9.90
C ALA A 176 1.10 -24.57 -10.94
N GLU A 177 0.33 -25.54 -10.48
CA GLU A 177 -0.48 -26.45 -11.29
C GLU A 177 -1.95 -26.11 -11.17
N ARG A 178 -2.72 -26.51 -12.18
CA ARG A 178 -4.17 -26.50 -12.06
C ARG A 178 -4.58 -27.53 -11.01
N PRO A 179 -5.46 -27.18 -10.07
CA PRO A 179 -5.97 -28.15 -9.11
C PRO A 179 -6.79 -29.22 -9.84
N SER A 180 -6.79 -30.44 -9.30
CA SER A 180 -7.70 -31.50 -9.73
C SER A 180 -9.15 -31.11 -9.49
N GLU A 181 -10.08 -31.61 -10.32
CA GLU A 181 -11.52 -31.40 -10.10
C GLU A 181 -11.95 -31.92 -8.71
N ASN A 182 -12.88 -31.21 -8.07
CA ASN A 182 -13.43 -31.55 -6.74
C ASN A 182 -14.58 -32.55 -6.85
#